data_AF-A0A7R9Z458-F1
#
_entry.id   AF-A0A7R9Z458-F1
#
_cell.length_a   1.000
_cell.length_b   1.000
_cell.length_c   1.000
_cell.angle_alpha   90.00
_cell.angle_beta   90.00
_cell.angle_gamma   90.00
#
_symmetry.space_group_name_H-M   'P 1'
#
loop_
_entity.id
_entity.type
_entity.pdbx_description
1 polymer ?
#
loop_
_entity_poly.entity_id
_entity_poly.type
_entity_poly.pdbx_seq_one_letter_code
_entity_poly.pdbx_strand_id
1 'polypeptide(L)'
;GDSPTGWHADLKMVPLDTNRYVTVWIALDDVPTFEDGGSGLHFVSGSHRDFALPFWYGDQLRRQGGVGDGDIDNDEEDWEDFDLSERYGDLIVEQDEPLRAGDSTWHHGWTLHFAPDLLDGEVRDRIAYTAS
;
A
#
# COMPACT_ATOMS: atom_id res chain seq x y z
N GLY A 1 1.61 8.45 -10.59
CA GLY A 1 1.43 7.13 -11.23
C GLY A 1 0.24 6.49 -10.58
N ASP A 2 -0.59 5.87 -11.37
CA ASP A 2 -1.90 5.26 -11.07
C ASP A 2 -1.85 3.72 -11.04
N SER A 3 -0.70 3.13 -11.38
CA SER A 3 -0.46 1.69 -11.29
C SER A 3 -0.68 1.17 -9.87
N PRO A 4 -1.20 -0.05 -9.73
CA PRO A 4 -1.46 -0.67 -8.45
C PRO A 4 -0.13 -0.95 -7.75
N THR A 5 -0.21 -1.04 -6.42
CA THR A 5 0.91 -1.54 -5.61
C THR A 5 0.36 -2.63 -4.70
N GLY A 6 1.04 -3.77 -4.66
CA GLY A 6 0.71 -4.86 -3.73
C GLY A 6 0.99 -4.49 -2.27
N TRP A 7 0.61 -5.37 -1.35
CA TRP A 7 0.81 -5.13 0.09
C TRP A 7 2.30 -5.00 0.44
N HIS A 8 2.68 -3.87 1.05
CA HIS A 8 4.06 -3.65 1.47
C HIS A 8 4.17 -2.71 2.67
N ALA A 9 5.40 -2.56 3.16
CA ALA A 9 5.77 -1.62 4.21
C ALA A 9 7.06 -0.89 3.82
N ASP A 10 7.05 0.43 3.80
CA ASP A 10 8.12 1.26 3.22
C ASP A 10 9.51 1.00 3.82
N LEU A 11 9.57 0.81 5.13
CA LEU A 11 10.83 0.62 5.85
C LEU A 11 11.55 -0.68 5.46
N LYS A 12 10.84 -1.62 4.85
CA LYS A 12 11.43 -2.83 4.25
C LYS A 12 12.20 -2.53 2.96
N MET A 13 11.83 -1.46 2.25
CA MET A 13 12.33 -1.12 0.91
C MET A 13 13.52 -0.17 0.95
N VAL A 14 13.99 0.22 2.15
CA VAL A 14 15.09 1.17 2.33
C VAL A 14 16.14 0.60 3.28
N PRO A 15 17.45 0.91 3.10
CA PRO A 15 18.53 0.38 3.92
C PRO A 15 18.70 1.18 5.22
N LEU A 16 17.63 1.37 5.99
CA LEU A 16 17.62 2.15 7.23
C LEU A 16 17.35 1.26 8.45
N ASP A 17 18.30 1.22 9.39
CA ASP A 17 18.16 0.52 10.67
C ASP A 17 17.47 1.44 11.70
N THR A 18 16.15 1.58 11.59
CA THR A 18 15.35 2.40 12.50
C THR A 18 13.90 1.96 12.53
N ASN A 19 13.21 2.14 13.65
CA ASN A 19 11.74 2.11 13.73
C ASN A 19 11.15 3.53 13.82
N ARG A 20 11.94 4.57 13.55
CA ARG A 20 11.51 5.98 13.56
C ARG A 20 11.39 6.49 12.13
N TYR A 21 10.64 5.75 11.32
CA TYR A 21 10.38 6.07 9.93
C TYR A 21 8.89 6.31 9.76
N VAL A 22 8.52 7.43 9.15
CA VAL A 22 7.13 7.80 8.89
C VAL A 22 7.07 8.32 7.48
N THR A 23 6.17 7.75 6.69
CA THR A 23 5.91 8.23 5.34
C THR A 23 4.72 9.20 5.38
N VAL A 24 4.85 10.30 4.67
CA VAL A 24 3.74 11.19 4.30
C VAL A 24 3.43 11.01 2.82
N TRP A 25 2.18 10.75 2.52
CA TRP A 25 1.66 10.73 1.15
C TRP A 25 0.71 11.91 0.98
N ILE A 26 1.00 12.79 0.04
CA ILE A 26 0.27 14.05 -0.18
C ILE A 26 -0.43 13.98 -1.54
N ALA A 27 -1.75 14.11 -1.53
CA ALA A 27 -2.53 14.25 -2.76
C ALA A 27 -2.18 15.59 -3.42
N LEU A 28 -1.74 15.58 -4.69
CA LEU A 28 -1.49 16.81 -5.46
C LEU A 28 -2.66 17.16 -6.39
N ASP A 29 -3.56 16.20 -6.62
CA ASP A 29 -4.87 16.36 -7.24
C ASP A 29 -5.95 15.77 -6.31
N ASP A 30 -7.22 16.07 -6.57
CA ASP A 30 -8.33 15.43 -5.85
C ASP A 30 -8.35 13.92 -6.15
N VAL A 31 -8.48 13.11 -5.09
CA VAL A 31 -8.55 11.64 -5.15
C VAL A 31 -9.95 11.21 -4.69
N PRO A 32 -10.79 10.70 -5.61
CA PRO A 32 -12.09 10.14 -5.24
C PRO A 32 -11.94 8.95 -4.29
N THR A 33 -13.05 8.52 -3.68
CA THR A 33 -13.11 7.23 -2.99
C THR A 33 -12.87 6.09 -3.98
N PHE A 34 -12.56 4.90 -3.47
CA PHE A 34 -12.40 3.72 -4.33
C PHE A 34 -13.69 3.43 -5.13
N GLU A 35 -14.86 3.48 -4.47
CA GLU A 35 -16.17 3.29 -5.11
C GLU A 35 -16.46 4.31 -6.24
N ASP A 36 -15.91 5.53 -6.14
CA ASP A 36 -16.04 6.58 -7.16
C ASP A 36 -14.89 6.57 -8.21
N GLY A 37 -14.11 5.48 -8.25
CA GLY A 37 -13.04 5.27 -9.23
C GLY A 37 -11.74 6.00 -8.87
N GLY A 38 -11.47 6.23 -7.59
CA GLY A 38 -10.18 6.67 -7.08
C GLY A 38 -9.27 5.48 -6.73
N SER A 39 -7.96 5.74 -6.71
CA SER A 39 -6.96 4.77 -6.25
C SER A 39 -6.24 5.34 -5.03
N GLY A 40 -6.94 5.48 -3.91
CA GLY A 40 -6.32 5.89 -2.64
C GLY A 40 -5.31 4.88 -2.10
N LEU A 41 -4.65 5.23 -0.99
CA LEU A 41 -3.94 4.21 -0.20
C LEU A 41 -4.92 3.52 0.76
N HIS A 42 -4.84 2.21 0.82
CA HIS A 42 -5.54 1.37 1.79
C HIS A 42 -4.53 0.84 2.81
N PHE A 43 -4.95 0.72 4.07
CA PHE A 43 -4.04 0.41 5.19
C PHE A 43 -4.56 -0.75 6.03
N VAL A 44 -3.67 -1.48 6.70
CA VAL A 44 -4.07 -2.35 7.82
C VAL A 44 -3.79 -1.65 9.14
N SER A 45 -4.84 -1.31 9.87
CA SER A 45 -4.74 -0.71 11.20
C SER A 45 -3.97 -1.63 12.17
N GLY A 46 -2.96 -1.08 12.84
CA GLY A 46 -2.13 -1.82 13.80
C GLY A 46 -1.09 -2.78 13.20
N SER A 47 -1.03 -2.96 11.88
CA SER A 47 -0.07 -3.86 11.21
C SER A 47 1.40 -3.55 11.49
N HIS A 48 1.75 -2.29 11.79
CA HIS A 48 3.09 -1.89 12.22
C HIS A 48 3.59 -2.57 13.52
N ARG A 49 2.71 -3.33 14.19
CA ARG A 49 3.01 -4.11 15.40
C ARG A 49 3.11 -5.61 15.12
N ASP A 50 2.75 -6.06 13.92
CA ASP A 50 2.76 -7.47 13.54
C ASP A 50 4.11 -7.87 12.94
N PHE A 51 5.07 -8.09 13.83
CA PHE A 51 6.40 -8.58 13.45
C PHE A 51 6.39 -10.03 12.93
N ALA A 52 5.30 -10.78 13.13
CA ALA A 52 5.22 -12.19 12.77
C ALA A 52 4.72 -12.42 11.34
N LEU A 53 4.15 -11.39 10.69
CA LEU A 53 3.66 -11.50 9.32
C LEU A 53 4.72 -12.09 8.35
N PRO A 54 5.98 -11.62 8.30
CA PRO A 54 6.96 -12.17 7.37
C PRO A 54 7.35 -13.62 7.68
N PHE A 55 7.15 -14.10 8.92
CA PHE A 55 7.44 -15.48 9.27
C PHE A 55 6.40 -16.43 8.64
N TRP A 56 5.12 -16.06 8.67
CA TRP A 56 4.03 -16.91 8.16
C TRP A 56 3.77 -16.73 6.67
N TYR A 57 3.93 -15.51 6.16
CA TYR A 57 3.53 -15.15 4.80
C TYR A 57 4.69 -14.65 3.94
N GLY A 58 5.94 -14.74 4.45
CA GLY A 58 7.11 -14.14 3.82
C GLY A 58 7.30 -14.53 2.36
N ASP A 59 6.99 -15.77 1.99
CA ASP A 59 7.10 -16.28 0.63
C ASP A 59 6.08 -15.66 -0.34
N GLN A 60 4.82 -15.55 0.06
CA GLN A 60 3.75 -14.88 -0.71
C GLN A 60 4.03 -13.39 -0.87
N LEU A 61 4.50 -12.79 0.22
CA LEU A 61 4.99 -11.42 0.30
C LEU A 61 6.18 -11.16 -0.65
N ARG A 62 7.06 -12.15 -0.89
CA ARG A 62 8.13 -12.01 -1.90
C ARG A 62 7.57 -12.01 -3.32
N ARG A 63 6.55 -12.82 -3.61
CA ARG A 63 5.93 -12.93 -4.94
C ARG A 63 5.21 -11.65 -5.36
N GLN A 64 4.62 -10.91 -4.42
CA GLN A 64 4.00 -9.61 -4.69
C GLN A 64 5.00 -8.45 -4.93
N GLY A 65 6.29 -8.73 -5.17
CA GLY A 65 7.29 -7.71 -5.53
C GLY A 65 7.63 -6.66 -4.45
N GLY A 66 6.94 -6.64 -3.31
CA GLY A 66 7.12 -5.62 -2.27
C GLY A 66 7.78 -6.11 -0.98
N VAL A 67 7.87 -7.43 -0.77
CA VAL A 67 8.16 -7.96 0.57
C VAL A 67 9.14 -9.16 0.53
N GLY A 68 10.09 -9.16 -0.43
CA GLY A 68 11.19 -10.13 -0.57
C GLY A 68 12.58 -9.52 -0.85
N ASP A 69 13.65 -10.31 -0.64
CA ASP A 69 15.07 -9.93 -0.81
C ASP A 69 15.63 -10.38 -2.17
N GLY A 70 14.77 -10.49 -3.20
CA GLY A 70 15.18 -11.07 -4.48
C GLY A 70 14.21 -10.73 -5.60
N ASP A 71 14.81 -10.25 -6.69
CA ASP A 71 14.36 -10.16 -8.08
C ASP A 71 12.95 -9.58 -8.34
N ILE A 72 12.95 -8.36 -8.90
CA ILE A 72 11.79 -7.68 -9.50
C ILE A 72 11.49 -8.34 -10.86
N ASP A 73 11.29 -9.66 -10.89
CA ASP A 73 10.67 -10.32 -12.03
C ASP A 73 9.16 -10.17 -11.83
N ASN A 74 8.68 -9.03 -12.32
CA ASN A 74 7.30 -8.55 -12.25
C ASN A 74 6.44 -9.33 -13.24
N ASP A 75 6.12 -10.58 -12.93
CA ASP A 75 5.06 -11.30 -13.64
C ASP A 75 3.71 -10.75 -13.14
N GLU A 76 3.02 -9.98 -13.99
CA GLU A 76 1.74 -9.29 -13.72
C GLU A 76 0.62 -10.21 -13.19
N GLU A 77 0.78 -11.53 -13.25
CA GLU A 77 -0.21 -12.54 -12.90
C GLU A 77 -0.31 -12.81 -11.37
N ASP A 78 0.67 -12.41 -10.57
CA ASP A 78 0.74 -12.72 -9.11
C ASP A 78 0.19 -11.61 -8.19
N TRP A 79 -0.28 -10.48 -8.74
CA TRP A 79 -0.72 -9.33 -7.93
C TRP A 79 -2.11 -9.51 -7.31
N GLU A 80 -2.99 -10.28 -7.94
CA GLU A 80 -4.42 -10.33 -7.60
C GLU A 80 -4.78 -11.26 -6.41
N ASP A 81 -3.87 -12.10 -5.91
CA ASP A 81 -4.27 -13.27 -5.08
C ASP A 81 -3.74 -13.28 -3.63
N PHE A 82 -3.08 -12.21 -3.15
CA PHE A 82 -2.66 -12.16 -1.74
C PHE A 82 -3.72 -11.54 -0.84
N ASP A 83 -4.69 -12.37 -0.48
CA ASP A 83 -5.73 -12.00 0.47
C ASP A 83 -5.24 -12.10 1.92
N LEU A 84 -5.30 -10.97 2.63
CA LEU A 84 -5.02 -10.86 4.06
C LEU A 84 -6.29 -10.76 4.91
N SER A 85 -7.48 -10.88 4.32
CA SER A 85 -8.78 -10.73 4.99
C SER A 85 -8.94 -11.69 6.17
N GLU A 86 -8.44 -12.94 6.06
CA GLU A 86 -8.50 -13.89 7.19
C GLU A 86 -7.68 -13.42 8.41
N ARG A 87 -6.59 -12.68 8.19
CA ARG A 87 -5.71 -12.18 9.26
C ARG A 87 -6.14 -10.80 9.76
N TYR A 88 -6.61 -9.95 8.85
CA TYR A 88 -6.76 -8.52 9.08
C TYR A 88 -8.11 -7.95 8.66
N GLY A 89 -9.10 -8.75 8.24
CA GLY A 89 -10.33 -8.26 7.59
C GLY A 89 -10.95 -7.04 8.26
N ASP A 90 -11.24 -7.12 9.57
CA ASP A 90 -11.83 -6.02 10.35
C ASP A 90 -10.87 -4.83 10.62
N LEU A 91 -9.60 -4.97 10.26
CA LEU A 91 -8.53 -3.98 10.43
C LEU A 91 -8.11 -3.33 9.11
N ILE A 92 -8.59 -3.81 7.96
CA ILE A 92 -8.37 -3.14 6.68
C ILE A 92 -9.18 -1.84 6.70
N VAL A 93 -8.48 -0.74 6.47
CA VAL A 93 -9.02 0.62 6.40
C VAL A 93 -8.90 1.06 4.95
N GLU A 94 -10.05 1.15 4.30
CA GLU A 94 -10.17 1.64 2.94
C GLU A 94 -10.28 3.17 2.92
N GLN A 95 -10.00 3.78 1.76
CA GLN A 95 -10.14 5.22 1.59
C GLN A 95 -11.62 5.59 1.36
N ASP A 96 -12.40 5.55 2.42
CA ASP A 96 -13.86 5.75 2.41
C ASP A 96 -14.27 7.22 2.19
N GLU A 97 -13.32 8.15 2.30
CA GLU A 97 -13.54 9.58 2.10
C GLU A 97 -12.60 10.10 1.00
N PRO A 98 -13.05 11.01 0.13
CA PRO A 98 -12.20 11.57 -0.91
C PRO A 98 -11.14 12.48 -0.29
N LEU A 99 -9.92 12.43 -0.84
CA LEU A 99 -8.85 13.36 -0.49
C LEU A 99 -8.89 14.55 -1.46
N ARG A 100 -8.77 15.76 -0.93
CA ARG A 100 -8.59 16.95 -1.76
C ARG A 100 -7.12 17.19 -2.02
N ALA A 101 -6.81 17.92 -3.08
CA ALA A 101 -5.44 18.40 -3.31
C ALA A 101 -4.91 19.12 -2.06
N GLY A 102 -3.78 18.64 -1.53
CA GLY A 102 -3.14 19.11 -0.30
C GLY A 102 -3.44 18.26 0.95
N ASP A 103 -4.45 17.39 0.93
CA ASP A 103 -4.65 16.42 2.00
C ASP A 103 -3.51 15.41 2.03
N SER A 104 -3.27 14.83 3.21
CA SER A 104 -2.19 13.87 3.39
C SER A 104 -2.55 12.73 4.32
N THR A 105 -2.03 11.55 4.01
CA THR A 105 -1.97 10.42 4.93
C THR A 105 -0.57 10.30 5.50
N TRP A 106 -0.50 9.81 6.73
CA TRP A 106 0.74 9.60 7.46
C TRP A 106 0.72 8.20 8.02
N HIS A 107 1.75 7.41 7.73
CA HIS A 107 1.83 6.03 8.22
C HIS A 107 3.23 5.69 8.71
N HIS A 108 3.28 4.80 9.70
CA HIS A 108 4.54 4.26 10.20
C HIS A 108 5.20 3.43 9.09
N GLY A 109 6.53 3.40 9.03
CA GLY A 109 7.26 2.63 8.01
C GLY A 109 7.02 1.11 8.02
N TRP A 110 6.37 0.57 9.07
CA TRP A 110 5.96 -0.83 9.16
C TRP A 110 4.46 -1.05 8.92
N THR A 111 3.69 0.02 8.71
CA THR A 111 2.27 -0.10 8.38
C THR A 111 2.14 -0.73 7.00
N LEU A 112 1.44 -1.87 6.94
CA LEU A 112 1.03 -2.47 5.69
C LEU A 112 0.04 -1.56 4.98
N HIS A 113 0.33 -1.31 3.72
CA HIS A 113 -0.53 -0.57 2.84
C HIS A 113 -0.38 -1.06 1.41
N PHE A 114 -1.35 -0.71 0.58
CA PHE A 114 -1.37 -1.00 -0.84
C PHE A 114 -2.19 0.10 -1.56
N ALA A 115 -2.11 0.13 -2.89
CA ALA A 115 -2.95 0.98 -3.73
C ALA A 115 -3.64 0.07 -4.74
N PRO A 116 -4.99 0.06 -4.81
CA PRO A 116 -5.71 -0.78 -5.75
C PRO A 116 -5.58 -0.22 -7.18
N ASP A 117 -5.93 -1.06 -8.14
CA ASP A 117 -6.22 -0.62 -9.51
C ASP A 117 -7.42 0.33 -9.56
N LEU A 118 -7.49 1.13 -10.62
CA LEU A 118 -8.69 1.92 -10.90
C LEU A 118 -9.83 0.98 -11.33
N LEU A 119 -11.04 1.26 -10.84
CA LEU A 119 -12.24 0.54 -11.28
C LEU A 119 -12.40 0.62 -12.80
N ASP A 120 -12.83 -0.49 -13.40
CA ASP A 120 -13.12 -0.64 -14.84
C ASP A 120 -11.97 -0.27 -15.80
N GLY A 121 -10.73 -0.20 -15.31
CA GLY A 121 -9.56 0.16 -16.13
C GLY A 121 -9.62 1.60 -16.66
N GLU A 122 -10.39 2.49 -16.01
CA GLU A 122 -10.32 3.91 -16.32
C GLU A 122 -8.89 4.40 -16.12
N VAL A 123 -8.37 5.17 -17.08
CA VAL A 123 -7.08 5.84 -16.94
C VAL A 123 -7.35 7.25 -16.45
N ARG A 124 -6.94 7.53 -15.20
CA ARG A 124 -6.99 8.87 -14.61
C ARG A 124 -5.63 9.22 -14.05
N ASP A 125 -5.13 10.40 -14.38
CA ASP A 125 -3.92 10.91 -13.77
C ASP A 125 -4.16 11.14 -12.28
N ARG A 126 -3.43 10.40 -11.43
CA ARG A 126 -3.28 10.66 -10.01
C ARG A 126 -1.87 11.17 -9.76
N ILE A 127 -1.78 12.43 -9.36
CA ILE A 127 -0.52 13.03 -8.94
C ILE A 127 -0.49 13.07 -7.41
N ALA A 128 0.57 12.51 -6.85
CA ALA A 128 0.83 12.54 -5.43
C ALA A 128 2.33 12.66 -5.17
N TYR A 129 2.68 13.18 -3.99
CA TYR A 129 4.04 13.30 -3.53
C TYR A 129 4.24 12.49 -2.26
N THR A 130 5.30 11.69 -2.23
CA THR A 130 5.70 10.89 -1.06
C THR A 130 7.01 11.41 -0.50
N ALA A 131 7.08 11.56 0.83
CA ALA A 131 8.28 11.90 1.58
C ALA A 131 8.36 11.05 2.85
N SER A 132 9.58 10.74 3.32
CA SER A 132 9.81 9.89 4.49
C SER A 132 11.05 10.27 5.29
#